data_AF-A0A3B8Q9I2-F1
#
_entry.id   AF-A0A3B8Q9I2-F1
#
_cell.length_a   1.000
_cell.length_b   1.000
_cell.length_c   1.000
_cell.angle_alpha   90.00
_cell.angle_beta   90.00
_cell.angle_gamma   90.00
#
_symmetry.space_group_name_H-M   'P 1'
#
loop_
_entity.id
_entity.type
_entity.pdbx_description
1 polymer ?
#
loop_
_entity_poly.entity_id
_entity_poly.type
_entity_poly.pdbx_seq_one_letter_code
_entity_poly.pdbx_strand_id
1 'polypeptide(L)'
;MTPQTRTSLKELQNLDQAIAAIRSSAQSFDLLLEEVNAPVARLEQEVEALEKRLTELKLEENRIELTIEERRVRAAKLQERMDAVRNVREEAAVHAELEMVRRALESEEQEALSLLDQIKRLEERSEEQEAAHQEALAEVGPHREELVEEQQSADGKLEALQAERDAFAAGIDLGERRIYDSIMAGARDVAVAELTQDGACGNCYNMVPLQIQNQIRHGEGMIRCEGCGVILTPESEEGLALAREEGERIERALRTSTDQRDEERAALSEAEALEEAEQAAVAEATTAEASAAKDSGPISDDPAPDMMSGSVFDTLAAEVAIEGQPVASDGALAEVLGLKAVTEDVVSNVVPAEELAIAAVTED
;
A
#
# COMPACT_ATOMS: atom_id res chain seq x y z
N MET A 1 42.91 -4.97 -23.21
CA MET A 1 42.20 -3.71 -22.92
C MET A 1 43.13 -2.82 -22.14
N THR A 2 43.25 -1.55 -22.50
CA THR A 2 44.18 -0.66 -21.80
C THR A 2 43.65 -0.31 -20.40
N PRO A 3 44.52 0.02 -19.42
CA PRO A 3 44.09 0.53 -18.13
C PRO A 3 43.22 1.78 -18.22
N GLN A 4 43.41 2.62 -19.25
CA GLN A 4 42.60 3.81 -19.49
C GLN A 4 41.19 3.43 -19.93
N THR A 5 41.07 2.52 -20.91
CA THR A 5 39.77 2.05 -21.42
C THR A 5 38.88 1.51 -20.29
N ARG A 6 39.42 0.66 -19.41
CA ARG A 6 38.63 0.07 -18.31
C ARG A 6 38.07 1.15 -17.37
N THR A 7 38.89 2.16 -17.06
CA THR A 7 38.49 3.25 -16.18
C THR A 7 37.41 4.09 -16.85
N SER A 8 37.59 4.45 -18.13
CA SER A 8 36.60 5.22 -18.87
C SER A 8 35.27 4.46 -19.02
N LEU A 9 35.28 3.16 -19.31
CA LEU A 9 34.03 2.39 -19.39
C LEU A 9 33.34 2.24 -18.03
N LYS A 10 34.12 2.20 -16.93
CA LYS A 10 33.57 2.17 -15.58
C LYS A 10 32.95 3.51 -15.19
N GLU A 11 33.59 4.61 -15.55
CA GLU A 11 33.04 5.97 -15.36
C GLU A 11 31.76 6.17 -16.17
N LEU A 12 31.72 5.69 -17.43
CA LEU A 12 30.50 5.71 -18.24
C LEU A 12 29.37 4.90 -17.59
N GLN A 13 29.69 3.73 -17.04
CA GLN A 13 28.72 2.94 -16.27
C GLN A 13 28.19 3.69 -15.06
N ASN A 14 29.05 4.36 -14.30
CA ASN A 14 28.63 5.10 -13.12
C ASN A 14 27.66 6.24 -13.51
N LEU A 15 27.90 6.93 -14.63
CA LEU A 15 26.98 7.93 -15.18
C LEU A 15 25.64 7.30 -15.60
N ASP A 16 25.66 6.18 -16.34
CA ASP A 16 24.44 5.48 -16.75
C ASP A 16 23.64 4.98 -15.53
N GLN A 17 24.31 4.52 -14.47
CA GLN A 17 23.69 4.14 -13.20
C GLN A 17 23.08 5.32 -12.45
N ALA A 18 23.78 6.46 -12.41
CA ALA A 18 23.24 7.69 -11.84
C ALA A 18 21.99 8.18 -12.60
N ILE A 19 22.02 8.14 -13.93
CA ILE A 19 20.87 8.45 -14.79
C ILE A 19 19.71 7.49 -14.51
N ALA A 20 19.98 6.19 -14.41
CA ALA A 20 18.96 5.19 -14.12
C ALA A 20 18.31 5.41 -12.74
N ALA A 21 19.11 5.72 -11.72
CA ALA A 21 18.62 6.01 -10.38
C ALA A 21 17.71 7.24 -10.36
N ILE A 22 18.12 8.35 -11.00
CA ILE A 22 17.28 9.55 -11.08
C ILE A 22 16.03 9.28 -11.91
N ARG A 23 16.12 8.56 -13.03
CA ARG A 23 14.96 8.19 -13.84
C ARG A 23 13.95 7.35 -13.06
N SER A 24 14.42 6.42 -12.24
CA SER A 24 13.56 5.63 -11.34
C SER A 24 12.88 6.51 -10.30
N SER A 25 13.60 7.47 -9.71
CA SER A 25 13.02 8.45 -8.79
C SER A 25 12.03 9.39 -9.49
N ALA A 26 12.30 9.75 -10.74
CA ALA A 26 11.43 10.62 -11.53
C ALA A 26 10.07 9.95 -11.78
N GLN A 27 10.07 8.65 -12.08
CA GLN A 27 8.85 7.86 -12.27
C GLN A 27 8.00 7.74 -11.00
N SER A 28 8.61 7.83 -9.81
CA SER A 28 7.82 7.82 -8.57
C SER A 28 7.08 9.14 -8.31
N PHE A 29 7.53 10.27 -8.86
CA PHE A 29 6.84 11.56 -8.64
C PHE A 29 5.43 11.58 -9.24
N ASP A 30 5.22 10.95 -10.40
CA ASP A 30 3.88 10.88 -11.01
C ASP A 30 2.89 10.16 -10.07
N LEU A 31 3.31 9.04 -9.47
CA LEU A 31 2.51 8.29 -8.51
C LEU A 31 2.28 9.08 -7.22
N LEU A 32 3.30 9.77 -6.70
CA LEU A 32 3.17 10.61 -5.51
C LEU A 32 2.22 11.79 -5.73
N LEU A 33 2.29 12.42 -6.91
CA LEU A 33 1.36 13.49 -7.28
C LEU A 33 -0.07 12.97 -7.42
N GLU A 34 -0.28 11.78 -7.99
CA GLU A 34 -1.60 11.14 -8.03
C GLU A 34 -2.13 10.87 -6.62
N GLU A 35 -1.31 10.32 -5.72
CA GLU A 35 -1.69 10.04 -4.33
C GLU A 35 -2.08 11.32 -3.56
N VAL A 36 -1.31 12.39 -3.73
CA VAL A 36 -1.54 13.69 -3.08
C VAL A 36 -2.81 14.37 -3.63
N ASN A 37 -3.11 14.23 -4.93
CA ASN A 37 -4.30 14.84 -5.54
C ASN A 37 -5.57 13.99 -5.40
N ALA A 38 -5.46 12.69 -5.14
CA ALA A 38 -6.59 11.77 -5.00
C ALA A 38 -7.69 12.23 -4.03
N PRO A 39 -7.41 12.70 -2.80
CA PRO A 39 -8.46 13.15 -1.87
C PRO A 39 -9.21 14.38 -2.39
N VAL A 40 -8.50 15.34 -2.98
CA VAL A 40 -9.09 16.55 -3.59
C VAL A 40 -10.00 16.18 -4.76
N ALA A 41 -9.51 15.34 -5.67
CA ALA A 41 -10.28 14.88 -6.83
C ALA A 41 -11.56 14.13 -6.41
N ARG A 42 -11.52 13.40 -5.30
CA ARG A 42 -12.70 12.70 -4.77
C ARG A 42 -13.73 13.68 -4.22
N LEU A 43 -13.30 14.69 -3.46
CA LEU A 43 -14.17 15.76 -2.96
C LEU A 43 -14.77 16.58 -4.11
N GLU A 44 -14.00 16.88 -5.15
CA GLU A 44 -14.47 17.57 -6.35
C GLU A 44 -15.62 16.79 -7.03
N GLN A 45 -15.46 15.46 -7.19
CA GLN A 45 -16.52 14.60 -7.73
C GLN A 45 -17.76 14.56 -6.85
N GLU A 46 -17.59 14.56 -5.53
CA GLU A 46 -18.70 14.58 -4.57
C GLU A 46 -19.48 15.91 -4.65
N VAL A 47 -18.77 17.05 -4.74
CA VAL A 47 -19.37 18.38 -4.94
C VAL A 47 -20.12 18.44 -6.27
N GLU A 48 -19.50 18.02 -7.38
CA GLU A 48 -20.15 18.03 -8.70
C GLU A 48 -21.41 17.15 -8.73
N ALA A 49 -21.38 16.00 -8.05
CA ALA A 49 -22.55 15.12 -7.93
C ALA A 49 -23.68 15.76 -7.11
N LEU A 50 -23.35 16.46 -6.02
CA LEU A 50 -24.32 17.20 -5.22
C LEU A 50 -24.94 18.36 -6.01
N GLU A 51 -24.13 19.17 -6.68
CA GLU A 51 -24.60 20.26 -7.54
C GLU A 51 -25.55 19.75 -8.63
N LYS A 52 -25.18 18.67 -9.34
CA LYS A 52 -26.06 18.04 -10.34
C LYS A 52 -27.40 17.65 -9.71
N ARG A 53 -27.37 16.97 -8.56
CA ARG A 53 -28.59 16.54 -7.88
C ARG A 53 -29.45 17.73 -7.44
N LEU A 54 -28.81 18.83 -7.03
CA LEU A 54 -29.46 20.06 -6.62
C LEU A 54 -30.17 20.73 -7.81
N THR A 55 -29.52 20.77 -8.98
CA THR A 55 -30.15 21.28 -10.22
C THR A 55 -31.35 20.44 -10.64
N GLU A 56 -31.28 19.11 -10.53
CA GLU A 56 -32.42 18.22 -10.82
C GLU A 56 -33.61 18.49 -9.90
N LEU A 57 -33.38 18.59 -8.59
CA LEU A 57 -34.45 18.85 -7.63
C LEU A 57 -35.06 20.24 -7.82
N LYS A 58 -34.25 21.26 -8.11
CA LYS A 58 -34.75 22.60 -8.45
C LYS A 58 -35.61 22.58 -9.71
N LEU A 59 -35.24 21.80 -10.73
CA LEU A 59 -36.05 21.67 -11.93
C LEU A 59 -37.39 20.97 -11.65
N GLU A 60 -37.38 19.93 -10.82
CA GLU A 60 -38.58 19.22 -10.39
C GLU A 60 -39.52 20.11 -9.56
N GLU A 61 -38.96 20.88 -8.63
CA GLU A 61 -39.70 21.85 -7.82
C GLU A 61 -40.41 22.89 -8.70
N ASN A 62 -39.70 23.53 -9.63
CA ASN A 62 -40.28 24.48 -10.59
C ASN A 62 -41.42 23.84 -11.41
N ARG A 63 -41.28 22.56 -11.80
CA ARG A 63 -42.32 21.85 -12.53
C ARG A 63 -43.58 21.62 -11.69
N ILE A 64 -43.42 21.28 -10.42
CA ILE A 64 -44.55 21.11 -9.50
C ILE A 64 -45.22 22.46 -9.24
N GLU A 65 -44.45 23.53 -9.03
CA GLU A 65 -45.01 24.88 -8.85
C GLU A 65 -45.89 25.31 -10.03
N LEU A 66 -45.43 25.08 -11.27
CA LEU A 66 -46.25 25.34 -12.46
C LEU A 66 -47.53 24.52 -12.47
N THR A 67 -47.47 23.24 -12.06
CA THR A 67 -48.63 22.35 -11.98
C THR A 67 -49.63 22.84 -10.92
N ILE A 68 -49.14 23.29 -9.76
CA ILE A 68 -49.95 23.89 -8.70
C ILE A 68 -50.69 25.12 -9.24
N GLU A 69 -50.01 26.03 -9.94
CA GLU A 69 -50.64 27.21 -10.52
C GLU A 69 -51.71 26.87 -11.56
N GLU A 70 -51.45 25.89 -12.44
CA GLU A 70 -52.45 25.39 -13.38
C GLU A 70 -53.70 24.84 -12.65
N ARG A 71 -53.51 24.11 -11.55
CA ARG A 71 -54.61 23.59 -10.73
C ARG A 71 -55.35 24.68 -9.97
N ARG A 72 -54.66 25.71 -9.46
CA ARG A 72 -55.30 26.89 -8.82
C ARG A 72 -56.23 27.59 -9.80
N VAL A 73 -55.76 27.83 -11.02
CA VAL A 73 -56.57 28.43 -12.10
C VAL A 73 -57.77 27.53 -12.44
N ARG A 74 -57.58 26.20 -12.53
CA ARG A 74 -58.68 25.26 -12.80
C ARG A 74 -59.70 25.23 -11.66
N ALA A 75 -59.27 25.21 -10.41
CA ALA A 75 -60.13 25.23 -9.23
C ALA A 75 -60.98 26.50 -9.20
N ALA A 76 -60.38 27.67 -9.49
CA ALA A 76 -61.11 28.94 -9.57
C ALA A 76 -62.20 28.91 -10.65
N LYS A 77 -61.90 28.41 -11.86
CA LYS A 77 -62.89 28.26 -12.94
C LYS A 77 -64.03 27.29 -12.58
N LEU A 78 -63.72 26.20 -11.88
CA LEU A 78 -64.74 25.25 -11.41
C LEU A 78 -65.62 25.85 -10.31
N GLN A 79 -65.04 26.66 -9.43
CA GLN A 79 -65.77 27.40 -8.41
C GLN A 79 -66.74 28.41 -9.04
N GLU A 80 -66.28 29.22 -10.00
CA GLU A 80 -67.16 30.13 -10.74
C GLU A 80 -68.30 29.40 -11.47
N ARG A 81 -68.00 28.23 -12.06
CA ARG A 81 -69.01 27.40 -12.71
C ARG A 81 -70.02 26.83 -11.71
N MET A 82 -69.56 26.41 -10.54
CA MET A 82 -70.43 25.91 -9.47
C MET A 82 -71.45 26.97 -9.06
N ASP A 83 -71.00 28.23 -8.90
CA ASP A 83 -71.87 29.36 -8.51
C ASP A 83 -72.89 29.75 -9.61
N ALA A 84 -72.60 29.44 -10.88
CA ALA A 84 -73.46 29.75 -12.02
C ALA A 84 -74.51 28.67 -12.36
N VAL A 85 -74.27 27.41 -11.98
CA VAL A 85 -75.14 26.27 -12.34
C VAL A 85 -76.41 26.28 -11.50
N ARG A 86 -77.57 26.09 -12.15
CA ARG A 86 -78.90 26.07 -11.50
C ARG A 86 -79.51 24.67 -11.39
N ASN A 87 -78.89 23.68 -12.03
CA ASN A 87 -79.35 22.30 -12.05
C ASN A 87 -78.63 21.50 -10.95
N VAL A 88 -79.39 20.98 -9.99
CA VAL A 88 -78.87 20.23 -8.82
C VAL A 88 -77.95 19.07 -9.23
N ARG A 89 -78.24 18.39 -10.35
CA ARG A 89 -77.39 17.28 -10.82
C ARG A 89 -76.04 17.75 -11.37
N GLU A 90 -76.03 18.89 -12.06
CA GLU A 90 -74.81 19.48 -12.61
C GLU A 90 -73.97 20.11 -11.51
N GLU A 91 -74.61 20.74 -10.51
CA GLU A 91 -73.95 21.28 -9.32
C GLU A 91 -73.19 20.18 -8.56
N ALA A 92 -73.83 19.04 -8.30
CA ALA A 92 -73.19 17.90 -7.65
C ALA A 92 -71.98 17.35 -8.43
N ALA A 93 -72.04 17.36 -9.77
CA ALA A 93 -70.94 16.91 -10.62
C ALA A 93 -69.76 17.89 -10.60
N VAL A 94 -70.03 19.20 -10.70
CA VAL A 94 -68.99 20.25 -10.63
C VAL A 94 -68.36 20.28 -9.23
N HIS A 95 -69.15 20.11 -8.18
CA HIS A 95 -68.65 19.98 -6.80
C HIS A 95 -67.70 18.78 -6.66
N ALA A 96 -68.06 17.61 -7.20
CA ALA A 96 -67.18 16.43 -7.16
C ALA A 96 -65.86 16.67 -7.93
N GLU A 97 -65.92 17.31 -9.10
CA GLU A 97 -64.71 17.66 -9.86
C GLU A 97 -63.83 18.67 -9.11
N LEU A 98 -64.43 19.68 -8.49
CA LEU A 98 -63.72 20.66 -7.67
C LEU A 98 -63.02 20.03 -6.47
N GLU A 99 -63.70 19.14 -5.75
CA GLU A 99 -63.12 18.39 -4.63
C GLU A 99 -61.96 17.48 -5.08
N MET A 100 -62.05 16.88 -6.28
CA MET A 100 -60.93 16.13 -6.85
C MET A 100 -59.73 17.03 -7.16
N VAL A 101 -59.97 18.22 -7.74
CA VAL A 101 -58.90 19.18 -8.06
C VAL A 101 -58.27 19.75 -6.79
N ARG A 102 -59.07 20.05 -5.75
CA ARG A 102 -58.57 20.51 -4.45
C ARG A 102 -57.67 19.49 -3.77
N ARG A 103 -58.09 18.21 -3.72
CA ARG A 103 -57.25 17.14 -3.16
C ARG A 103 -55.95 16.95 -3.92
N ALA A 104 -55.99 17.06 -5.25
CA ALA A 104 -54.78 16.98 -6.07
C ALA A 104 -53.84 18.17 -5.80
N LEU A 105 -54.39 19.38 -5.64
CA LEU A 105 -53.63 20.57 -5.27
C LEU A 105 -53.00 20.44 -3.88
N GLU A 106 -53.76 19.99 -2.87
CA GLU A 106 -53.21 19.73 -1.52
C GLU A 106 -52.05 18.72 -1.55
N SER A 107 -52.18 17.67 -2.38
CA SER A 107 -51.12 16.67 -2.55
C SER A 107 -49.87 17.26 -3.20
N GLU A 108 -50.01 18.08 -4.23
CA GLU A 108 -48.87 18.72 -4.92
C GLU A 108 -48.22 19.80 -4.07
N GLU A 109 -48.99 20.57 -3.30
CA GLU A 109 -48.45 21.53 -2.34
C GLU A 109 -47.63 20.83 -1.24
N GLN A 110 -48.09 19.67 -0.77
CA GLN A 110 -47.35 18.86 0.19
C GLN A 110 -46.05 18.29 -0.42
N GLU A 111 -46.08 17.89 -1.69
CA GLU A 111 -44.91 17.41 -2.44
C GLU A 111 -43.88 18.54 -2.64
N ALA A 112 -44.33 19.73 -3.06
CA ALA A 112 -43.49 20.92 -3.20
C ALA A 112 -42.80 21.29 -1.88
N LEU A 113 -43.52 21.27 -0.75
CA LEU A 113 -42.93 21.50 0.57
C LEU A 113 -41.87 20.45 0.92
N SER A 114 -42.07 19.18 0.54
CA SER A 114 -41.08 18.13 0.75
C SER A 114 -39.85 18.33 -0.12
N LEU A 115 -40.00 18.75 -1.38
CA LEU A 115 -38.88 19.06 -2.27
C LEU A 115 -38.09 20.26 -1.75
N LEU A 116 -38.75 21.32 -1.28
CA LEU A 116 -38.07 22.49 -0.70
C LEU A 116 -37.23 22.13 0.53
N ASP A 117 -37.71 21.24 1.40
CA ASP A 117 -36.93 20.73 2.54
C ASP A 117 -35.73 19.88 2.08
N GLN A 118 -35.93 19.05 1.05
CA GLN A 118 -34.83 18.27 0.46
C GLN A 118 -33.77 19.16 -0.20
N ILE A 119 -34.16 20.19 -0.94
CA ILE A 119 -33.26 21.15 -1.58
C ILE A 119 -32.44 21.86 -0.51
N LYS A 120 -33.05 22.37 0.56
CA LYS A 120 -32.33 23.06 1.65
C LYS A 120 -31.28 22.17 2.30
N ARG A 121 -31.64 20.92 2.63
CA ARG A 121 -30.68 19.96 3.21
C ARG A 121 -29.53 19.64 2.26
N LEU A 122 -29.81 19.62 0.96
CA LEU A 122 -28.79 19.36 -0.06
C LEU A 122 -27.90 20.59 -0.28
N GLU A 123 -28.46 21.80 -0.23
CA GLU A 123 -27.72 23.07 -0.25
C GLU A 123 -26.75 23.17 0.92
N GLU A 124 -27.23 22.96 2.16
CA GLU A 124 -26.38 22.93 3.36
C GLU A 124 -25.24 21.90 3.21
N ARG A 125 -25.56 20.70 2.71
CA ARG A 125 -24.55 19.67 2.47
C ARG A 125 -23.56 20.05 1.36
N SER A 126 -24.00 20.73 0.30
CA SER A 126 -23.12 21.21 -0.78
C SER A 126 -22.14 22.23 -0.23
N GLU A 127 -22.62 23.20 0.54
CA GLU A 127 -21.78 24.24 1.17
C GLU A 127 -20.73 23.62 2.11
N GLU A 128 -21.12 22.63 2.92
CA GLU A 128 -20.18 21.89 3.79
C GLU A 128 -19.10 21.15 2.98
N GLN A 129 -19.48 20.49 1.89
CA GLN A 129 -18.54 19.76 1.04
C GLN A 129 -17.63 20.68 0.23
N GLU A 130 -18.16 21.79 -0.27
CA GLU A 130 -17.37 22.83 -0.93
C GLU A 130 -16.35 23.44 0.01
N ALA A 131 -16.73 23.72 1.27
CA ALA A 131 -15.79 24.18 2.29
C ALA A 131 -14.69 23.15 2.57
N ALA A 132 -15.04 21.87 2.73
CA ALA A 132 -14.07 20.79 2.92
C ALA A 132 -13.13 20.62 1.71
N HIS A 133 -13.66 20.77 0.49
CA HIS A 133 -12.86 20.75 -0.73
C HIS A 133 -11.85 21.91 -0.79
N GLN A 134 -12.27 23.13 -0.43
CA GLN A 134 -11.38 24.29 -0.39
C GLN A 134 -10.29 24.15 0.70
N GLU A 135 -10.64 23.61 1.86
CA GLU A 135 -9.67 23.31 2.92
C GLU A 135 -8.64 22.27 2.46
N ALA A 136 -9.10 21.18 1.84
CA ALA A 136 -8.22 20.15 1.29
C ALA A 136 -7.30 20.71 0.19
N LEU A 137 -7.81 21.58 -0.69
CA LEU A 137 -7.01 22.27 -1.70
C LEU A 137 -5.92 23.14 -1.07
N ALA A 138 -6.23 23.87 0.00
CA ALA A 138 -5.28 24.72 0.70
C ALA A 138 -4.19 23.91 1.43
N GLU A 139 -4.53 22.73 1.96
CA GLU A 139 -3.59 21.82 2.62
C GLU A 139 -2.67 21.11 1.59
N VAL A 140 -3.25 20.65 0.48
CA VAL A 140 -2.54 19.90 -0.56
C VAL A 140 -1.69 20.80 -1.45
N GLY A 141 -2.11 22.05 -1.69
CA GLY A 141 -1.43 22.99 -2.57
C GLY A 141 0.09 23.10 -2.36
N PRO A 142 0.57 23.39 -1.13
CA PRO A 142 2.01 23.49 -0.84
C PRO A 142 2.77 22.18 -1.09
N HIS A 143 2.20 21.04 -0.68
CA HIS A 143 2.81 19.72 -0.88
C HIS A 143 2.92 19.37 -2.36
N ARG A 144 1.89 19.71 -3.14
CA ARG A 144 1.90 19.52 -4.59
C ARG A 144 2.95 20.41 -5.26
N GLU A 145 3.06 21.67 -4.85
CA GLU A 145 4.08 22.58 -5.36
C GLU A 145 5.50 22.07 -5.06
N GLU A 146 5.76 21.62 -3.83
CA GLU A 146 7.05 21.03 -3.45
C GLU A 146 7.41 19.83 -4.31
N LEU A 147 6.47 18.88 -4.50
CA LEU A 147 6.69 17.71 -5.36
C LEU A 147 6.96 18.08 -6.82
N VAL A 148 6.28 19.10 -7.35
CA VAL A 148 6.51 19.59 -8.72
C VAL A 148 7.89 20.25 -8.84
N GLU A 149 8.32 21.02 -7.84
CA GLU A 149 9.66 21.61 -7.81
C GLU A 149 10.75 20.52 -7.72
N GLU A 150 10.54 19.49 -6.91
CA GLU A 150 11.44 18.34 -6.82
C GLU A 150 11.51 17.57 -8.14
N GLN A 151 10.38 17.34 -8.80
CA GLN A 151 10.32 16.72 -10.13
C GLN A 151 11.10 17.53 -11.15
N GLN A 152 10.88 18.84 -11.24
CA GLN A 152 11.61 19.72 -12.17
C GLN A 152 13.12 19.73 -11.88
N SER A 153 13.50 19.71 -10.61
CA SER A 153 14.91 19.62 -10.18
C SER A 153 15.53 18.29 -10.59
N ALA A 154 14.79 17.18 -10.44
CA ALA A 154 15.23 15.86 -10.87
C ALA A 154 15.39 15.78 -12.40
N ASP A 155 14.45 16.33 -13.16
CA ASP A 155 14.50 16.39 -14.62
C ASP A 155 15.69 17.23 -15.11
N GLY A 156 15.93 18.40 -14.51
CA GLY A 156 17.10 19.22 -14.82
C GLY A 156 18.43 18.51 -14.53
N LYS A 157 18.52 17.76 -13.43
CA LYS A 157 19.69 16.92 -13.12
C LYS A 157 19.85 15.79 -14.13
N LEU A 158 18.75 15.17 -14.56
CA LEU A 158 18.75 14.09 -15.55
C LEU A 158 19.25 14.59 -16.91
N GLU A 159 18.80 15.76 -17.36
CA GLU A 159 19.30 16.39 -18.59
C GLU A 159 20.80 16.71 -18.50
N ALA A 160 21.25 17.27 -17.38
CA ALA A 160 22.65 17.58 -17.15
C ALA A 160 23.54 16.32 -17.19
N LEU A 161 23.13 15.25 -16.51
CA LEU A 161 23.85 13.98 -16.52
C LEU A 161 23.85 13.31 -17.89
N GLN A 162 22.76 13.41 -18.66
CA GLN A 162 22.72 12.91 -20.03
C GLN A 162 23.70 13.65 -20.93
N ALA A 163 23.77 14.98 -20.82
CA ALA A 163 24.74 15.78 -21.55
C ALA A 163 26.19 15.45 -21.16
N GLU A 164 26.46 15.27 -19.86
CA GLU A 164 27.75 14.83 -19.35
C GLU A 164 28.13 13.45 -19.89
N ARG A 165 27.19 12.50 -19.84
CA ARG A 165 27.33 11.13 -20.35
C ARG A 165 27.64 11.13 -21.83
N ASP A 166 26.93 11.91 -22.63
CA ASP A 166 27.15 11.97 -24.09
C ASP A 166 28.48 12.63 -24.46
N ALA A 167 28.86 13.70 -23.76
CA ALA A 167 30.16 14.34 -23.93
C ALA A 167 31.30 13.39 -23.55
N PHE A 168 31.16 12.67 -22.45
CA PHE A 168 32.13 11.68 -21.99
C PHE A 168 32.24 10.50 -22.95
N ALA A 169 31.10 9.97 -23.41
CA ALA A 169 31.05 8.84 -24.34
C ALA A 169 31.59 9.18 -25.74
N ALA A 170 31.69 10.47 -26.11
CA ALA A 170 32.34 10.90 -27.35
C ALA A 170 33.88 10.75 -27.31
N GLY A 171 34.47 10.70 -26.11
CA GLY A 171 35.91 10.47 -25.91
C GLY A 171 36.35 9.00 -25.92
N ILE A 172 35.40 8.06 -25.92
CA ILE A 172 35.67 6.61 -25.90
C ILE A 172 35.74 6.07 -27.33
N ASP A 173 36.62 5.09 -27.58
CA ASP A 173 36.71 4.42 -28.87
C ASP A 173 35.36 3.82 -29.30
N LEU A 174 35.00 4.03 -30.57
CA LEU A 174 33.71 3.59 -31.12
C LEU A 174 33.51 2.07 -31.06
N GLY A 175 34.57 1.27 -31.19
CA GLY A 175 34.49 -0.18 -31.11
C GLY A 175 34.18 -0.65 -29.68
N GLU A 176 34.92 -0.09 -28.72
CA GLU A 176 34.75 -0.36 -27.28
C GLU A 176 33.38 0.09 -26.79
N ARG A 177 32.95 1.31 -27.16
CA ARG A 177 31.64 1.86 -26.83
C ARG A 177 30.49 1.03 -27.40
N ARG A 178 30.59 0.53 -28.64
CA ARG A 178 29.55 -0.33 -29.22
C ARG A 178 29.33 -1.61 -28.44
N ILE A 179 30.41 -2.21 -27.93
CA ILE A 179 30.30 -3.41 -27.10
C ILE A 179 29.58 -3.07 -25.80
N TYR A 180 29.99 -1.98 -25.14
CA TYR A 180 29.34 -1.47 -23.95
C TYR A 180 27.85 -1.17 -24.16
N ASP A 181 27.51 -0.34 -25.15
CA ASP A 181 26.13 0.06 -25.47
C ASP A 181 25.27 -1.16 -25.80
N SER A 182 25.82 -2.18 -26.46
CA SER A 182 25.10 -3.44 -26.75
C SER A 182 24.74 -4.23 -25.50
N ILE A 183 25.55 -4.16 -24.45
CA ILE A 183 25.30 -4.84 -23.17
C ILE A 183 24.22 -4.09 -22.39
N MET A 184 24.32 -2.76 -22.33
CA MET A 184 23.32 -1.90 -21.67
C MET A 184 21.95 -1.95 -22.36
N ALA A 185 21.93 -2.02 -23.70
CA ALA A 185 20.68 -2.18 -24.47
C ALA A 185 19.92 -3.48 -24.14
N GLY A 186 20.60 -4.49 -23.60
CA GLY A 186 20.00 -5.74 -23.12
C GLY A 186 19.29 -5.64 -21.77
N ALA A 187 18.96 -4.42 -21.30
CA ALA A 187 18.35 -4.14 -20.00
C ALA A 187 19.17 -4.68 -18.82
N ARG A 188 20.49 -4.53 -18.88
CA ARG A 188 21.40 -4.84 -17.77
C ARG A 188 21.81 -3.55 -17.08
N ASP A 189 21.87 -3.57 -15.76
CA ASP A 189 22.29 -2.42 -14.95
C ASP A 189 23.82 -2.27 -14.86
N VAL A 190 24.55 -3.29 -15.30
CA VAL A 190 26.01 -3.40 -15.22
C VAL A 190 26.54 -3.94 -16.55
N ALA A 191 27.47 -3.21 -17.17
CA ALA A 191 28.17 -3.63 -18.38
C ALA A 191 29.65 -3.98 -18.13
N VAL A 192 30.24 -3.49 -17.05
CA VAL A 192 31.64 -3.67 -16.66
C VAL A 192 31.72 -4.18 -15.22
N ALA A 193 32.28 -5.36 -15.05
CA ALA A 193 32.44 -6.01 -13.76
C ALA A 193 33.87 -6.49 -13.54
N GLU A 194 34.36 -6.36 -12.31
CA GLU A 194 35.64 -6.91 -11.90
C GLU A 194 35.56 -8.42 -11.71
N LEU A 195 36.69 -9.11 -11.81
CA LEU A 195 36.81 -10.46 -11.26
C LEU A 195 36.72 -10.40 -9.73
N THR A 196 36.12 -11.41 -9.12
CA THR A 196 36.21 -11.63 -7.67
C THR A 196 37.61 -12.16 -7.32
N GLN A 197 37.98 -12.12 -6.04
CA GLN A 197 39.25 -12.70 -5.55
C GLN A 197 39.43 -14.16 -5.98
N ASP A 198 38.34 -14.92 -5.99
CA ASP A 198 38.35 -16.35 -6.36
C ASP A 198 38.37 -16.57 -7.88
N GLY A 199 38.29 -15.51 -8.68
CA GLY A 199 38.29 -15.57 -10.15
C GLY A 199 36.91 -15.82 -10.77
N ALA A 200 35.84 -15.51 -10.05
CA ALA A 200 34.49 -15.48 -10.60
C ALA A 200 34.16 -14.12 -11.23
N CYS A 201 33.14 -14.07 -12.08
CA CYS A 201 32.61 -12.82 -12.60
C CYS A 201 31.94 -12.02 -11.48
N GLY A 202 32.30 -10.75 -11.27
CA GLY A 202 31.71 -9.90 -10.24
C GLY A 202 30.25 -9.48 -10.47
N ASN A 203 29.63 -9.86 -11.60
CA ASN A 203 28.21 -9.58 -11.86
C ASN A 203 27.33 -10.83 -11.69
N CYS A 204 27.67 -11.95 -12.34
CA CYS A 204 26.86 -13.17 -12.28
C CYS A 204 27.47 -14.29 -11.44
N TYR A 205 28.62 -14.04 -10.83
CA TYR A 205 29.34 -14.97 -9.93
C TYR A 205 29.70 -16.34 -10.53
N ASN A 206 29.63 -16.49 -11.85
CA ASN A 206 30.13 -17.69 -12.52
C ASN A 206 31.66 -17.70 -12.51
N MET A 207 32.23 -18.88 -12.22
CA MET A 207 33.68 -19.10 -12.28
C MET A 207 34.21 -18.92 -13.71
N VAL A 208 35.18 -18.02 -13.85
CA VAL A 208 35.85 -17.78 -15.13
C VAL A 208 37.01 -18.77 -15.25
N PRO A 209 37.24 -19.42 -16.40
CA PRO A 209 38.36 -20.35 -16.55
C PRO A 209 39.72 -19.69 -16.27
N LEU A 210 40.64 -20.39 -15.59
CA LEU A 210 41.96 -19.86 -15.18
C LEU A 210 42.75 -19.22 -16.34
N GLN A 211 42.67 -19.81 -17.53
CA GLN A 211 43.30 -19.24 -18.73
C GLN A 211 42.75 -17.84 -19.02
N ILE A 212 41.43 -17.68 -19.00
CA ILE A 212 40.76 -16.41 -19.27
C ILE A 212 41.04 -15.40 -18.15
N GLN A 213 41.08 -15.84 -16.88
CA GLN A 213 41.47 -14.98 -15.77
C GLN A 213 42.86 -14.36 -15.98
N ASN A 214 43.84 -15.18 -16.40
CA ASN A 214 45.19 -14.68 -16.70
C ASN A 214 45.18 -13.69 -17.87
N GLN A 215 44.40 -13.94 -18.92
CA GLN A 215 44.28 -13.00 -20.05
C GLN A 215 43.67 -11.65 -19.63
N ILE A 216 42.68 -11.67 -18.71
CA ILE A 216 42.08 -10.46 -18.14
C ILE A 216 43.12 -9.69 -17.32
N ARG A 217 43.87 -10.36 -16.46
CA ARG A 217 44.94 -9.77 -15.63
C ARG A 217 46.10 -9.21 -16.45
N HIS A 218 46.44 -9.85 -17.56
CA HIS A 218 47.46 -9.38 -18.50
C HIS A 218 46.95 -8.32 -19.50
N GLY A 219 45.64 -8.05 -19.51
CA GLY A 219 45.05 -7.04 -20.39
C GLY A 219 45.10 -7.42 -21.88
N GLU A 220 45.11 -8.71 -22.22
CA GLU A 220 45.28 -9.23 -23.60
C GLU A 220 44.13 -8.85 -24.56
N GLY A 221 43.03 -8.29 -24.05
CA GLY A 221 41.90 -7.86 -24.87
C GLY A 221 40.75 -7.30 -24.02
N MET A 222 39.64 -6.96 -24.67
CA MET A 222 38.37 -6.76 -23.99
C MET A 222 37.65 -8.11 -23.98
N ILE A 223 37.58 -8.74 -22.80
CA ILE A 223 37.04 -10.09 -22.64
C ILE A 223 35.67 -9.97 -21.98
N ARG A 224 34.68 -10.69 -22.52
CA ARG A 224 33.32 -10.75 -21.95
C ARG A 224 33.14 -12.03 -21.16
N CYS A 225 32.34 -11.97 -20.11
CA CYS A 225 31.90 -13.16 -19.38
C CYS A 225 31.06 -14.05 -20.30
N GLU A 226 31.35 -15.35 -20.34
CA GLU A 226 30.57 -16.32 -21.13
C GLU A 226 29.15 -16.54 -20.55
N GLY A 227 28.97 -16.33 -19.25
CA GLY A 227 27.68 -16.50 -18.57
C GLY A 227 26.73 -15.31 -18.75
N CYS A 228 27.21 -14.09 -18.47
CA CYS A 228 26.36 -12.89 -18.49
C CYS A 228 26.75 -11.84 -19.52
N GLY A 229 27.82 -12.03 -20.29
CA GLY A 229 28.18 -11.13 -21.40
C GLY A 229 28.80 -9.78 -21.00
N VAL A 230 28.88 -9.44 -19.70
CA VAL A 230 29.53 -8.20 -19.23
C VAL A 230 31.03 -8.21 -19.56
N ILE A 231 31.61 -7.03 -19.72
CA ILE A 231 33.05 -6.83 -19.89
C ILE A 231 33.73 -7.11 -18.55
N LEU A 232 34.72 -8.00 -18.55
CA LEU A 232 35.49 -8.36 -17.37
C LEU A 232 36.75 -7.52 -17.25
N THR A 233 36.98 -6.98 -16.06
CA THR A 233 38.20 -6.25 -15.71
C THR A 233 38.95 -7.00 -14.61
N PRO A 234 40.28 -6.85 -14.53
CA PRO A 234 41.03 -7.42 -13.40
C PRO A 234 40.58 -6.78 -12.09
N GLU A 235 40.88 -7.45 -10.99
CA GLU A 235 40.58 -7.01 -9.64
C GLU A 235 41.23 -5.64 -9.37
N SER A 236 40.46 -4.66 -8.89
CA SER A 236 40.99 -3.39 -8.42
C SER A 236 41.42 -3.47 -6.96
N GLU A 237 42.34 -2.62 -6.54
CA GLU A 237 42.76 -2.55 -5.13
C GLU A 237 41.60 -2.19 -4.20
N GLU A 238 40.71 -1.30 -4.66
CA GLU A 238 39.48 -0.94 -3.96
C GLU A 238 38.51 -2.11 -3.85
N GLY A 239 38.25 -2.83 -4.95
CA GLY A 239 37.40 -4.03 -4.95
C GLY A 239 37.94 -5.13 -4.03
N LEU A 240 39.26 -5.30 -3.99
CA LEU A 240 39.92 -6.24 -3.08
C LEU A 240 39.78 -5.83 -1.61
N ALA A 241 39.86 -4.53 -1.30
CA ALA A 241 39.69 -4.03 0.05
C ALA A 241 38.26 -4.23 0.56
N LEU A 242 37.26 -3.86 -0.24
CA LEU A 242 35.84 -4.07 0.07
C LEU A 242 35.51 -5.55 0.28
N ALA A 243 36.05 -6.43 -0.56
CA ALA A 243 35.84 -7.87 -0.42
C ALA A 243 36.43 -8.43 0.90
N ARG A 244 37.57 -7.90 1.36
CA ARG A 244 38.15 -8.29 2.65
C ARG A 244 37.30 -7.83 3.82
N GLU A 245 36.88 -6.56 3.82
CA GLU A 245 36.03 -6.01 4.87
C GLU A 245 34.69 -6.75 4.97
N GLU A 246 34.08 -7.05 3.82
CA GLU A 246 32.87 -7.84 3.75
C GLU A 246 33.08 -9.28 4.25
N GLY A 247 34.21 -9.90 3.89
CA GLY A 247 34.60 -11.21 4.42
C GLY A 247 34.74 -11.23 5.94
N GLU A 248 35.40 -10.22 6.51
CA GLU A 248 35.52 -10.05 7.96
C GLU A 248 34.16 -9.81 8.63
N ARG A 249 33.26 -9.08 7.97
CA ARG A 249 31.88 -8.86 8.45
C ARG A 249 31.10 -10.17 8.50
N ILE A 250 31.15 -10.96 7.43
CA ILE A 250 30.48 -12.26 7.33
C ILE A 250 31.04 -13.24 8.36
N GLU A 251 32.37 -13.32 8.50
CA GLU A 251 33.02 -14.19 9.49
C GLU A 251 32.58 -13.83 10.91
N ARG A 252 32.52 -12.53 11.24
CA ARG A 252 32.03 -12.04 12.53
C ARG A 252 30.57 -12.45 12.76
N ALA A 253 29.71 -12.27 11.76
CA ALA A 253 28.29 -12.64 11.87
C ALA A 253 28.09 -14.16 12.04
N LEU A 254 28.84 -14.97 11.29
CA LEU A 254 28.81 -16.43 11.41
C LEU A 254 29.25 -16.87 12.81
N ARG A 255 30.31 -16.26 13.35
CA ARG A 255 30.77 -16.55 14.71
C ARG A 255 29.73 -16.20 15.77
N THR A 256 29.10 -15.04 15.67
CA THR A 256 28.00 -14.67 16.58
C THR A 256 26.84 -15.67 16.48
N SER A 257 26.47 -16.11 15.27
CA SER A 257 25.42 -17.10 15.09
C SER A 257 25.80 -18.47 15.66
N THR A 258 27.07 -18.90 15.55
CA THR A 258 27.52 -20.15 16.17
C THR A 258 27.55 -20.06 17.68
N ASP A 259 28.04 -18.95 18.23
CA ASP A 259 28.10 -18.72 19.68
C ASP A 259 26.68 -18.74 20.28
N GLN A 260 25.71 -18.09 19.63
CA GLN A 260 24.29 -18.12 20.05
C GLN A 260 23.70 -19.54 20.04
N ARG A 261 23.99 -20.33 19.00
CA ARG A 261 23.51 -21.72 18.92
C ARG A 261 24.15 -22.62 19.98
N ASP A 262 25.41 -22.37 20.31
CA ASP A 262 26.13 -23.10 21.35
C ASP A 262 25.60 -22.72 22.75
N GLU A 263 25.29 -21.45 22.98
CA GLU A 263 24.61 -20.96 24.20
C GLU A 263 23.21 -21.55 24.36
N GLU A 264 22.38 -21.55 23.30
CA GLU A 264 21.06 -22.18 23.30
C GLU A 264 21.16 -23.68 23.58
N ARG A 265 22.11 -24.37 22.95
CA ARG A 265 22.34 -25.80 23.20
C ARG A 265 22.79 -26.08 24.63
N ALA A 266 23.65 -25.22 25.19
CA ALA A 266 24.09 -25.35 26.58
C ALA A 266 22.93 -25.13 27.56
N ALA A 267 22.08 -24.13 27.33
CA ALA A 267 20.90 -23.86 28.14
C ALA A 267 19.88 -25.01 28.08
N LEU A 268 19.65 -25.59 26.89
CA LEU A 268 18.80 -26.77 26.74
C LEU A 268 19.38 -27.98 27.50
N SER A 269 20.69 -28.23 27.36
CA SER A 269 21.35 -29.32 28.09
C SER A 269 21.30 -29.12 29.61
N GLU A 270 21.38 -27.89 30.10
CA GLU A 270 21.26 -27.57 31.53
C GLU A 270 19.82 -27.76 32.01
N ALA A 271 18.82 -27.36 31.22
CA ALA A 271 17.41 -27.59 31.52
C ALA A 271 17.06 -29.09 31.55
N GLU A 272 17.53 -29.86 30.56
CA GLU A 272 17.37 -31.33 30.53
C GLU A 272 18.01 -31.99 31.76
N ALA A 273 19.21 -31.57 32.15
CA ALA A 273 19.87 -32.09 33.36
C ALA A 273 19.11 -31.76 34.65
N LEU A 274 18.48 -30.58 34.73
CA LEU A 274 17.62 -30.21 35.87
C LEU A 274 16.33 -31.03 35.90
N GLU A 275 15.68 -31.25 34.76
CA GLU A 275 14.49 -32.12 34.66
C GLU A 275 14.83 -33.57 35.01
N GLU A 276 15.95 -34.12 34.54
CA GLU A 276 16.42 -35.46 34.91
C GLU A 276 16.71 -35.56 36.41
N ALA A 277 17.32 -34.52 37.02
CA ALA A 277 17.57 -34.48 38.45
C ALA A 277 16.27 -34.39 39.28
N GLU A 278 15.27 -33.63 38.82
CA GLU A 278 13.95 -33.56 39.44
C GLU A 278 13.22 -34.91 39.34
N GLN A 279 13.22 -35.54 38.17
CA GLN A 279 12.65 -36.88 37.97
C GLN A 279 13.34 -37.93 38.85
N ALA A 280 14.67 -37.87 39.00
CA ALA A 280 15.41 -38.74 39.91
C ALA A 280 15.03 -38.51 41.38
N ALA A 281 14.87 -37.24 41.81
CA ALA A 281 14.44 -36.91 43.17
C ALA A 281 13.00 -37.38 43.47
N VAL A 282 12.08 -37.27 42.50
CA VAL A 282 10.71 -37.79 42.61
C VAL A 282 10.72 -39.34 42.66
N ALA A 283 11.58 -39.99 41.88
CA ALA A 283 11.76 -41.45 41.97
C ALA A 283 12.31 -41.89 43.34
N GLU A 284 13.27 -41.17 43.92
CA GLU A 284 13.76 -41.46 45.27
C GLU A 284 12.67 -41.23 46.34
N ALA A 285 11.91 -40.14 46.27
CA ALA A 285 10.81 -39.86 47.20
C ALA A 285 9.70 -40.93 47.16
N THR A 286 9.32 -41.38 45.97
CA THR A 286 8.32 -42.47 45.81
C THR A 286 8.83 -43.81 46.32
N THR A 287 10.13 -44.11 46.19
CA THR A 287 10.73 -45.30 46.82
C THR A 287 10.79 -45.21 48.35
N ALA A 288 10.97 -43.99 48.91
CA ALA A 288 10.94 -43.75 50.35
C ALA A 288 9.53 -43.90 50.94
N GLU A 289 8.48 -43.38 50.29
CA GLU A 289 7.08 -43.58 50.70
C GLU A 289 6.66 -45.07 50.62
N ALA A 290 7.13 -45.81 49.61
CA ALA A 290 6.91 -47.25 49.51
C ALA A 290 7.61 -48.06 50.63
N SER A 291 8.66 -47.50 51.25
CA SER A 291 9.34 -48.08 52.40
C SER A 291 8.67 -47.73 53.75
N ALA A 292 7.98 -46.59 53.85
CA ALA A 292 7.22 -46.17 55.02
C ALA A 292 5.87 -46.90 55.18
N ALA A 293 5.27 -47.36 54.08
CA ALA A 293 4.01 -48.14 54.10
C ALA A 293 4.17 -49.61 54.55
N LYS A 294 5.37 -50.05 54.95
CA LYS A 294 5.65 -51.41 55.42
C LYS A 294 5.68 -51.58 56.96
N ASP A 295 5.36 -50.54 57.73
CA ASP A 295 5.33 -50.59 59.20
C ASP A 295 3.89 -50.50 59.76
N SER A 296 3.06 -51.49 59.40
CA SER A 296 1.92 -51.91 60.23
C SER A 296 1.63 -53.39 59.96
N GLY A 297 2.17 -54.24 60.83
CA GLY A 297 1.96 -55.69 60.86
C GLY A 297 0.55 -56.13 61.29
N PRO A 298 0.27 -57.44 61.29
CA PRO A 298 -0.89 -58.01 60.60
C PRO A 298 -2.02 -58.48 61.52
N ILE A 299 -3.24 -58.57 60.97
CA ILE A 299 -4.32 -59.40 61.53
C ILE A 299 -4.72 -60.44 60.48
N SER A 300 -4.85 -61.66 60.97
CA SER A 300 -4.86 -62.99 60.34
C SER A 300 -6.17 -63.42 59.68
N ASP A 301 -6.02 -64.15 58.56
CA ASP A 301 -6.56 -65.49 58.21
C ASP A 301 -8.08 -65.74 58.36
N ASP A 302 -8.88 -65.73 57.27
CA ASP A 302 -9.18 -66.81 56.27
C ASP A 302 -10.49 -67.58 56.63
N PRO A 303 -11.20 -68.30 55.72
CA PRO A 303 -11.08 -68.41 54.25
C PRO A 303 -12.43 -68.39 53.45
N ALA A 304 -12.33 -68.13 52.13
CA ALA A 304 -13.07 -68.66 50.94
C ALA A 304 -14.64 -68.78 50.94
N PRO A 305 -15.37 -68.81 49.78
CA PRO A 305 -14.93 -69.05 48.39
C PRO A 305 -15.58 -68.16 47.30
N ASP A 306 -15.08 -68.33 46.07
CA ASP A 306 -15.73 -68.17 44.75
C ASP A 306 -16.84 -67.11 44.56
N MET A 307 -16.58 -66.15 43.66
CA MET A 307 -17.46 -65.72 42.56
C MET A 307 -16.89 -64.50 41.81
N MET A 308 -16.97 -64.58 40.47
CA MET A 308 -17.03 -63.51 39.48
C MET A 308 -15.78 -62.76 38.98
N SER A 309 -15.75 -62.71 37.63
CA SER A 309 -15.07 -61.79 36.71
C SER A 309 -13.54 -61.85 36.60
N GLY A 310 -13.07 -62.75 35.73
CA GLY A 310 -11.79 -62.59 35.06
C GLY A 310 -11.92 -61.66 33.84
N SER A 311 -11.62 -60.39 34.04
CA SER A 311 -10.99 -59.55 33.02
C SER A 311 -9.56 -60.02 32.80
N VAL A 312 -9.07 -60.12 31.56
CA VAL A 312 -7.79 -59.52 31.13
C VAL A 312 -7.81 -59.50 29.61
N PHE A 313 -7.87 -58.32 29.00
CA PHE A 313 -6.95 -57.88 27.93
C PHE A 313 -7.38 -56.48 27.42
N ASP A 314 -6.39 -55.60 27.40
CA ASP A 314 -6.24 -54.41 26.56
C ASP A 314 -7.31 -53.31 26.53
N THR A 315 -6.91 -52.15 27.04
CA THR A 315 -7.42 -50.83 26.66
C THR A 315 -6.36 -49.79 27.06
N LEU A 316 -5.96 -48.79 26.28
CA LEU A 316 -6.54 -48.22 25.06
C LEU A 316 -5.46 -47.39 24.35
N ALA A 317 -5.32 -47.63 23.05
CA ALA A 317 -4.89 -46.62 22.10
C ALA A 317 -6.09 -45.68 21.85
N ALA A 318 -5.86 -44.36 21.82
CA ALA A 318 -6.85 -43.38 21.40
C ALA A 318 -6.38 -42.76 20.09
N GLU A 319 -6.95 -43.26 18.99
CA GLU A 319 -6.85 -42.69 17.65
C GLU A 319 -7.72 -41.43 17.53
N VAL A 320 -7.13 -40.38 16.97
CA VAL A 320 -7.76 -39.17 16.48
C VAL A 320 -7.94 -39.31 14.98
N ALA A 321 -9.18 -39.26 14.46
CA ALA A 321 -9.43 -38.82 13.09
C ALA A 321 -10.92 -38.54 12.78
N ILE A 322 -11.15 -37.37 12.17
CA ILE A 322 -12.08 -37.10 11.05
C ILE A 322 -13.49 -36.52 11.33
N GLU A 323 -13.57 -35.22 11.00
CA GLU A 323 -14.57 -34.46 10.19
C GLU A 323 -15.99 -34.15 10.69
N GLY A 324 -16.36 -32.85 10.59
CA GLY A 324 -17.74 -32.38 10.51
C GLY A 324 -17.98 -30.92 10.92
N GLN A 325 -17.75 -29.98 9.99
CA GLN A 325 -18.07 -28.52 9.93
C GLN A 325 -19.50 -28.10 10.40
N PRO A 326 -19.88 -26.78 10.51
CA PRO A 326 -19.28 -25.58 9.88
C PRO A 326 -19.16 -24.27 10.71
N VAL A 327 -18.46 -23.37 10.02
CA VAL A 327 -18.10 -21.95 10.18
C VAL A 327 -19.25 -20.98 10.44
N ALA A 328 -19.01 -19.98 11.29
CA ALA A 328 -19.55 -18.61 11.15
C ALA A 328 -18.49 -17.60 11.62
N SER A 329 -18.18 -16.66 10.73
CA SER A 329 -17.26 -15.53 10.89
C SER A 329 -17.86 -14.42 11.74
N ASP A 330 -17.03 -13.62 12.42
CA ASP A 330 -16.91 -12.18 12.16
C ASP A 330 -15.98 -11.49 13.18
N GLY A 331 -15.04 -10.70 12.64
CA GLY A 331 -14.67 -9.39 13.15
C GLY A 331 -13.73 -9.28 14.36
N ALA A 332 -12.42 -9.17 14.11
CA ALA A 332 -11.52 -8.32 14.92
C ALA A 332 -10.16 -8.12 14.24
N LEU A 333 -10.00 -6.99 13.53
CA LEU A 333 -8.69 -6.39 13.22
C LEU A 333 -8.84 -4.87 13.30
N ALA A 334 -8.36 -4.28 14.39
CA ALA A 334 -7.87 -2.90 14.47
C ALA A 334 -7.38 -2.62 15.90
N GLU A 335 -6.06 -2.66 16.13
CA GLU A 335 -5.39 -1.81 17.13
C GLU A 335 -3.87 -2.02 17.09
N VAL A 336 -3.19 -1.41 16.13
CA VAL A 336 -1.82 -0.94 16.32
C VAL A 336 -1.67 0.32 15.48
N LEU A 337 -1.56 1.46 16.14
CA LEU A 337 -0.62 2.56 15.88
C LEU A 337 -1.17 3.81 16.55
N GLY A 338 -0.73 4.03 17.79
CA GLY A 338 -0.93 5.27 18.51
C GLY A 338 -0.09 6.37 17.89
N LEU A 339 -0.75 7.46 17.50
CA LEU A 339 -0.13 8.77 17.33
C LEU A 339 -1.09 9.83 17.89
N LYS A 340 -0.52 10.62 18.79
CA LYS A 340 -1.18 11.60 19.64
C LYS A 340 -1.64 12.80 18.82
N ALA A 341 -2.87 13.23 19.08
CA ALA A 341 -3.35 14.55 18.75
C ALA A 341 -2.53 15.63 19.48
N VAL A 342 -2.13 16.67 18.75
CA VAL A 342 -1.73 17.96 19.30
C VAL A 342 -2.64 19.00 18.66
N THR A 343 -3.46 19.62 19.50
CA THR A 343 -4.24 20.83 19.24
C THR A 343 -3.41 22.06 19.59
N GLU A 344 -3.42 23.10 18.75
CA GLU A 344 -3.75 24.50 19.09
C GLU A 344 -3.31 25.51 18.00
N ASP A 345 -4.32 26.24 17.49
CA ASP A 345 -4.39 27.66 17.17
C ASP A 345 -3.15 28.43 16.65
N VAL A 346 -3.25 28.91 15.40
CA VAL A 346 -2.90 30.31 15.07
C VAL A 346 -3.90 30.90 14.06
N VAL A 347 -4.40 32.07 14.44
CA VAL A 347 -5.42 32.91 13.82
C VAL A 347 -4.82 33.86 12.75
N SER A 348 -5.60 34.09 11.69
CA SER A 348 -5.65 35.26 10.78
C SER A 348 -4.42 35.66 9.95
N ASN A 349 -4.57 35.62 8.63
CA ASN A 349 -4.66 36.85 7.82
C ASN A 349 -5.05 36.55 6.37
N VAL A 350 -6.26 36.97 6.00
CA VAL A 350 -6.75 37.05 4.62
C VAL A 350 -6.69 38.52 4.20
N VAL A 351 -5.93 38.84 3.14
CA VAL A 351 -6.21 39.97 2.22
C VAL A 351 -5.77 39.53 0.81
N PRO A 352 -6.58 39.76 -0.24
CA PRO A 352 -6.44 39.07 -1.52
C PRO A 352 -5.48 39.78 -2.48
N ALA A 353 -4.89 38.99 -3.37
CA ALA A 353 -4.36 39.44 -4.65
C ALA A 353 -5.33 39.00 -5.74
N GLU A 354 -5.82 39.94 -6.56
CA GLU A 354 -5.93 39.82 -8.02
C GLU A 354 -6.74 40.99 -8.62
N GLU A 355 -6.08 41.79 -9.45
CA GLU A 355 -6.71 42.36 -10.64
C GLU A 355 -5.62 42.53 -11.70
N LEU A 356 -5.37 41.47 -12.48
CA LEU A 356 -4.54 41.49 -13.68
C LEU A 356 -5.38 41.15 -14.91
N ALA A 357 -5.79 42.23 -15.58
CA ALA A 357 -5.75 42.41 -17.03
C ALA A 357 -6.19 41.26 -17.95
N ILE A 358 -7.46 41.32 -18.36
CA ILE A 358 -7.91 40.80 -19.66
C ILE A 358 -7.49 41.79 -20.75
N ALA A 359 -6.52 41.41 -21.59
CA ALA A 359 -6.25 42.08 -22.86
C ALA A 359 -5.76 41.06 -23.92
N ALA A 360 -6.68 40.62 -24.77
CA ALA A 360 -6.41 40.04 -26.09
C ALA A 360 -7.46 40.65 -27.05
N VAL A 361 -7.11 41.63 -27.89
CA VAL A 361 -6.53 41.48 -29.25
C VAL A 361 -7.46 40.64 -30.11
N THR A 362 -8.48 41.22 -30.76
CA THR A 362 -8.49 41.77 -32.13
C THR A 362 -7.94 40.84 -33.21
N GLU A 363 -8.83 40.12 -33.88
CA GLU A 363 -8.75 39.81 -35.31
C GLU A 363 -10.14 40.03 -35.93
N ASP A 364 -10.28 41.13 -36.67
CA ASP A 364 -11.12 41.29 -37.86
C ASP A 364 -10.69 42.56 -38.62
#